data_AF-A0A7S2YZ03-F1
#
_entry.id   AF-A0A7S2YZ03-F1
#
_cell.length_a   1.000
_cell.length_b   1.000
_cell.length_c   1.000
_cell.angle_alpha   90.00
_cell.angle_beta   90.00
_cell.angle_gamma   90.00
#
_symmetry.space_group_name_H-M   'P 1'
#
loop_
_entity.id
_entity.type
_entity.pdbx_description
1 polymer ?
#
loop_
_entity_poly.entity_id
_entity_poly.type
_entity_poly.pdbx_seq_one_letter_code
_entity_poly.pdbx_strand_id
1 'polypeptide(L)'
;KMFVWRFTEYDKLVHLDGDIFLRNNPDALFCSPVIGYAPQSRDSPASVGTGLPLIGVTPRSSQDAKAGFNAGMFVYVPREETYLKLMARFLAQSEKEMLANSEQDFLNAFFKSRYTVVPIDLIMKHRRIVKEKALWDENRIAGYHMNGHPKPWSPLWRTACAYPDEHGQFIKQYVAFFTEWWINYYHFIGEERPADVSTFHLRPEHDPSGKWASYDPKGANKCDTGYTSKKGE
;
A
#
# COMPACT_ATOMS: atom_id res chain seq x y z
N LYS A 1 7.42 -1.76 10.39
CA LYS A 1 7.74 -0.79 9.32
C LYS A 1 8.98 0.08 9.66
N MET A 2 9.07 0.79 10.80
CA MET A 2 10.19 1.73 11.09
C MET A 2 11.61 1.16 11.09
N PHE A 3 11.79 -0.15 11.28
CA PHE A 3 13.12 -0.77 11.30
C PHE A 3 13.85 -0.74 9.95
N VAL A 4 13.13 -0.56 8.83
CA VAL A 4 13.75 -0.62 7.49
C VAL A 4 14.76 0.50 7.23
N TRP A 5 14.78 1.55 8.07
CA TRP A 5 15.76 2.64 8.01
C TRP A 5 17.14 2.26 8.56
N ARG A 6 17.26 1.11 9.23
CA ARG A 6 18.53 0.58 9.76
C ARG A 6 19.34 -0.22 8.75
N PHE A 7 18.79 -0.49 7.57
CA PHE A 7 19.47 -1.24 6.51
C PHE A 7 20.50 -0.34 5.79
N THR A 8 21.47 0.19 6.55
CA THR A 8 22.48 1.17 6.11
C THR A 8 23.56 0.57 5.21
N GLU A 9 23.53 -0.73 4.98
CA GLU A 9 24.31 -1.42 3.95
C GLU A 9 23.82 -1.13 2.52
N TYR A 10 22.65 -0.50 2.36
CA TYR A 10 22.10 -0.11 1.05
C TYR A 10 22.04 1.41 0.88
N ASP A 11 22.41 1.89 -0.30
CA ASP A 11 22.37 3.33 -0.65
C ASP A 11 20.94 3.84 -0.89
N LYS A 12 20.04 2.96 -1.32
CA LYS A 12 18.64 3.28 -1.60
C LYS A 12 17.80 2.01 -1.55
N LEU A 13 16.62 2.10 -0.95
CA LEU A 13 15.65 1.01 -0.87
C LEU A 13 14.26 1.46 -1.29
N VAL A 14 13.45 0.51 -1.71
CA VAL A 14 12.00 0.67 -1.93
C VAL A 14 11.29 -0.21 -0.90
N HIS A 15 10.49 0.41 -0.04
CA HIS A 15 9.58 -0.33 0.84
C HIS A 15 8.28 -0.59 0.08
N LEU A 16 7.77 -1.82 0.18
CA LEU A 16 6.46 -2.24 -0.32
C LEU A 16 5.72 -2.98 0.81
N ASP A 17 4.45 -2.65 1.03
CA ASP A 17 3.59 -3.42 1.92
C ASP A 17 3.28 -4.80 1.34
N GLY A 18 3.02 -5.77 2.21
CA GLY A 18 2.76 -7.17 1.81
C GLY A 18 1.47 -7.36 1.02
N ASP A 19 0.65 -6.33 0.88
CA ASP A 19 -0.55 -6.28 0.05
C ASP A 19 -0.33 -5.48 -1.25
N ILE A 20 0.93 -5.35 -1.69
CA ILE A 20 1.29 -4.87 -3.02
C ILE A 20 1.56 -6.05 -3.94
N PHE A 21 0.95 -6.02 -5.11
CA PHE A 21 1.16 -6.98 -6.19
C PHE A 21 1.87 -6.31 -7.35
N LEU A 22 3.07 -6.79 -7.65
CA LEU A 22 3.87 -6.31 -8.77
C LEU A 22 3.50 -7.11 -10.03
N ARG A 23 3.15 -6.39 -11.09
CA ARG A 23 2.78 -6.94 -12.41
C ARG A 23 3.92 -6.81 -13.42
N ASN A 24 4.65 -5.70 -13.36
CA ASN A 24 5.79 -5.40 -14.24
C ASN A 24 7.03 -5.06 -13.40
N ASN A 25 8.20 -4.99 -14.04
CA ASN A 25 9.45 -4.59 -13.38
C ASN A 25 9.30 -3.20 -12.73
N PRO A 26 9.54 -3.07 -11.41
CA PRO A 26 9.38 -1.80 -10.68
C PRO A 26 10.68 -0.99 -10.54
N ASP A 27 11.78 -1.35 -11.20
CA ASP A 27 13.11 -0.79 -10.93
C ASP A 27 13.19 0.72 -11.23
N ALA A 28 12.31 1.24 -12.08
CA ALA A 28 12.16 2.67 -12.30
C ALA A 28 11.85 3.45 -10.99
N LEU A 29 11.33 2.79 -9.94
CA LEU A 29 11.16 3.40 -8.62
C LEU A 29 12.48 3.91 -8.04
N PHE A 30 13.61 3.22 -8.29
CA PHE A 30 14.92 3.66 -7.80
C PHE A 30 15.41 4.94 -8.48
N CYS A 31 14.87 5.28 -9.66
CA CYS A 31 15.13 6.55 -10.35
C CYS A 31 14.35 7.72 -9.73
N SER A 32 13.39 7.45 -8.84
CA SER A 32 12.63 8.51 -8.17
C SER A 32 13.56 9.41 -7.35
N PRO A 33 13.37 10.74 -7.44
CA PRO A 33 14.10 11.65 -6.58
C PRO A 33 13.73 11.35 -5.13
N VAL A 34 14.72 11.48 -4.25
CA VAL A 34 14.55 11.41 -2.79
C VAL A 34 15.23 12.64 -2.24
N ILE A 35 14.73 13.83 -2.58
CA ILE A 35 15.39 15.09 -2.27
C ILE A 35 14.93 15.57 -0.90
N GLY A 36 15.88 15.80 0.01
CA GLY A 36 15.64 16.55 1.23
C GLY A 36 15.52 18.02 0.84
N TYR A 37 14.33 18.61 0.95
CA TYR A 37 14.15 20.04 0.74
C TYR A 37 14.99 20.79 1.79
N ALA A 38 16.13 21.34 1.38
CA ALA A 38 16.69 22.52 2.03
C ALA A 38 15.93 23.74 1.46
N PRO A 39 15.38 24.64 2.28
CA PRO A 39 14.81 25.89 1.76
C PRO A 39 15.91 26.64 0.99
N GLN A 40 15.64 27.00 -0.26
CA GLN A 40 16.51 27.90 -1.02
C GLN A 40 16.43 29.29 -0.38
N SER A 41 17.47 29.73 0.34
CA SER A 41 17.71 31.16 0.51
C SER A 41 18.41 31.67 -0.75
N ARG A 42 18.00 32.85 -1.25
CA ARG A 42 18.59 33.49 -2.43
C ARG A 42 20.07 33.82 -2.29
N ASP A 43 20.61 33.76 -1.07
CA ASP A 43 21.95 34.23 -0.73
C ASP A 43 22.93 33.10 -0.39
N SER A 44 22.64 31.85 -0.76
CA SER A 44 23.60 30.74 -0.58
C SER A 44 23.61 29.78 -1.78
N PRO A 45 24.76 29.57 -2.45
CA PRO A 45 24.88 28.54 -3.47
C PRO A 45 24.57 27.19 -2.84
N ALA A 46 23.87 26.33 -3.59
CA ALA A 46 23.32 25.06 -3.15
C ALA A 46 24.27 24.26 -2.24
N SER A 47 24.14 24.47 -0.93
CA SER A 47 24.60 23.49 0.03
C SER A 47 23.62 22.34 -0.09
N VAL A 48 24.12 21.19 -0.56
CA VAL A 48 23.42 19.91 -0.46
C VAL A 48 23.09 19.74 1.01
N GLY A 49 21.85 20.05 1.39
CA GLY A 49 21.43 20.11 2.78
C GLY A 49 21.68 18.77 3.46
N THR A 50 22.64 18.74 4.37
CA THR A 50 23.05 17.58 5.16
C THR A 50 22.02 17.19 6.24
N GLY A 51 20.76 17.64 6.14
CA GLY A 51 19.87 17.74 7.28
C GLY A 51 18.83 16.62 7.46
N LEU A 52 17.87 16.48 6.55
CA LEU A 52 16.60 15.77 6.85
C LEU A 52 15.90 15.27 5.55
N PRO A 53 14.99 14.29 5.64
CA PRO A 53 15.09 12.98 5.02
C PRO A 53 14.73 12.87 3.53
N LEU A 54 15.37 11.88 2.93
CA LEU A 54 15.34 11.49 1.53
C LEU A 54 14.25 10.42 1.35
N ILE A 55 12.98 10.84 1.23
CA ILE A 55 11.87 9.92 0.95
C ILE A 55 11.05 10.38 -0.28
N GLY A 56 10.80 9.44 -1.17
CA GLY A 56 9.88 9.54 -2.30
C GLY A 56 8.66 8.68 -2.01
N VAL A 57 7.46 9.26 -2.13
CA VAL A 57 6.23 8.62 -1.65
C VAL A 57 5.13 8.68 -2.71
N THR A 58 4.18 7.75 -2.65
CA THR A 58 2.97 7.83 -3.47
C THR A 58 1.95 8.74 -2.81
N PRO A 59 1.26 9.61 -3.57
CA PRO A 59 0.29 10.52 -2.98
C PRO A 59 -0.95 9.76 -2.48
N ARG A 60 -1.48 10.14 -1.31
CA ARG A 60 -2.67 9.50 -0.71
C ARG A 60 -3.89 9.69 -1.60
N SER A 61 -4.02 10.87 -2.20
CA SER A 61 -5.08 11.27 -3.12
C SER A 61 -4.49 11.78 -4.42
N SER A 62 -5.14 11.51 -5.56
CA SER A 62 -4.83 12.15 -6.84
C SER A 62 -5.43 13.56 -6.95
N GLN A 63 -6.39 13.90 -6.08
CA GLN A 63 -7.17 15.13 -6.15
C GLN A 63 -6.83 16.13 -5.04
N ASP A 64 -6.19 15.67 -3.96
CA ASP A 64 -5.85 16.50 -2.81
C ASP A 64 -4.38 16.34 -2.41
N ALA A 65 -3.58 17.35 -2.75
CA ALA A 65 -2.17 17.41 -2.38
C ALA A 65 -1.94 17.54 -0.86
N LYS A 66 -2.95 17.97 -0.09
CA LYS A 66 -2.86 18.12 1.37
C LYS A 66 -3.15 16.82 2.12
N ALA A 67 -3.71 15.80 1.45
CA ALA A 67 -4.00 14.49 2.03
C ALA A 67 -2.75 13.72 2.47
N GLY A 68 -1.55 14.21 2.13
CA GLY A 68 -0.29 13.54 2.41
C GLY A 68 -0.06 12.36 1.49
N PHE A 69 0.65 11.36 1.98
CA PHE A 69 1.08 10.21 1.20
C PHE A 69 0.58 8.87 1.73
N ASN A 70 0.55 7.88 0.84
CA ASN A 70 0.31 6.51 1.22
C ASN A 70 1.62 5.86 1.68
N ALA A 71 1.61 5.24 2.86
CA ALA A 71 2.79 4.61 3.44
C ALA A 71 2.96 3.14 3.03
N GLY A 72 2.21 2.67 2.04
CA GLY A 72 2.34 1.31 1.52
C GLY A 72 3.51 1.16 0.56
N MET A 73 3.89 2.24 -0.13
CA MET A 73 5.12 2.29 -0.91
C MET A 73 5.85 3.60 -0.70
N PHE A 74 7.16 3.50 -0.48
CA PHE A 74 8.07 4.64 -0.52
C PHE A 74 9.48 4.22 -0.91
N VAL A 75 10.17 5.12 -1.61
CA VAL A 75 11.59 5.05 -1.96
C VAL A 75 12.36 5.87 -0.92
N TYR A 76 13.44 5.35 -0.36
CA TYR A 76 14.17 6.05 0.68
C TYR A 76 15.65 5.71 0.72
N VAL A 77 16.44 6.57 1.36
CA VAL A 77 17.83 6.29 1.72
C VAL A 77 17.87 5.87 3.18
N PRO A 78 18.26 4.62 3.49
CA PRO A 78 18.44 4.15 4.87
C PRO A 78 19.50 4.99 5.59
N ARG A 79 19.18 5.42 6.82
CA ARG A 79 20.09 6.19 7.67
C ARG A 79 19.77 5.88 9.13
N GLU A 80 20.78 5.45 9.88
CA GLU A 80 20.65 5.18 11.32
C GLU A 80 20.13 6.43 12.05
N GLU A 81 20.60 7.63 11.68
CA GLU A 81 20.10 8.89 12.25
C GLU A 81 18.59 9.09 12.03
N THR A 82 18.06 8.72 10.85
CA THR A 82 16.62 8.82 10.56
C THR A 82 15.84 7.80 11.39
N TYR A 83 16.36 6.57 11.53
CA TYR A 83 15.79 5.55 12.40
C TYR A 83 15.72 6.03 13.85
N LEU A 84 16.81 6.55 14.41
CA LEU A 84 16.86 7.03 15.79
C LEU A 84 15.86 8.18 16.02
N LYS A 85 15.74 9.13 15.08
CA LYS A 85 14.75 10.21 15.15
C LYS A 85 13.31 9.70 15.05
N LEU A 86 13.04 8.74 14.16
CA LEU A 86 11.73 8.09 14.04
C LEU A 86 11.33 7.39 15.33
N MET A 87 12.24 6.58 15.89
CA MET A 87 11.98 5.84 17.13
C MET A 87 11.82 6.77 18.33
N ALA A 88 12.64 7.81 18.45
CA ALA A 88 12.48 8.82 19.51
C ALA A 88 11.10 9.51 19.41
N ARG A 89 10.64 9.85 18.21
CA ARG A 89 9.31 10.45 18.00
C ARG A 89 8.18 9.46 18.27
N PHE A 90 8.33 8.19 17.90
CA PHE A 90 7.36 7.14 18.14
C PHE A 90 7.20 6.86 19.63
N LEU A 91 8.30 6.69 20.36
CA LEU A 91 8.29 6.42 21.81
C LEU A 91 7.81 7.63 22.63
N ALA A 92 7.86 8.84 22.08
CA ALA A 92 7.33 10.05 22.70
C ALA A 92 5.82 10.26 22.47
N GLN A 93 5.15 9.39 21.71
CA GLN A 93 3.69 9.49 21.53
C GLN A 93 2.96 9.12 22.82
N SER A 94 1.93 9.88 23.14
CA SER A 94 0.96 9.49 24.17
C SER A 94 0.17 8.25 23.73
N GLU A 95 -0.36 7.50 24.70
CA GLU A 95 -1.26 6.36 24.43
C GLU A 95 -2.43 6.76 23.52
N LYS A 96 -3.02 7.94 23.77
CA LYS A 96 -4.08 8.51 22.94
C LYS A 96 -3.64 8.70 21.48
N GLU A 97 -2.45 9.24 21.24
CA GLU A 97 -1.93 9.44 19.88
C GLU A 97 -1.62 8.10 19.20
N MET A 98 -1.10 7.12 19.93
CA MET A 98 -0.81 5.78 19.40
C MET A 98 -2.10 5.04 19.01
N LEU A 99 -3.15 5.15 19.81
CA LEU A 99 -4.44 4.50 19.53
C LEU A 99 -5.24 5.21 18.42
N ALA A 100 -5.00 6.51 18.19
CA ALA A 100 -5.74 7.29 17.21
C ALA A 100 -5.16 7.26 15.79
N ASN A 101 -3.85 7.01 15.64
CA ASN A 101 -3.15 7.18 14.37
C ASN A 101 -2.62 5.85 13.84
N SER A 102 -2.75 5.66 12.52
CA SER A 102 -2.04 4.58 11.83
C SER A 102 -0.54 4.90 11.71
N GLU A 103 0.27 3.92 11.32
CA GLU A 103 1.67 4.14 10.98
C GLU A 103 1.81 5.10 9.79
N GLN A 104 0.83 5.09 8.86
CA GLN A 104 0.79 6.04 7.75
C GLN A 104 0.62 7.47 8.25
N ASP A 105 -0.29 7.71 9.19
CA ASP A 105 -0.55 9.07 9.71
C ASP A 105 0.66 9.55 10.53
N PHE A 106 1.27 8.67 11.32
CA PHE A 106 2.55 8.94 12.00
C PHE A 106 3.65 9.34 11.02
N LEU A 107 3.85 8.58 9.94
CA LEU A 107 4.87 8.87 8.94
C LEU A 107 4.57 10.18 8.20
N ASN A 108 3.31 10.49 7.89
CA ASN A 108 2.92 11.76 7.29
C ASN A 108 3.27 12.94 8.21
N ALA A 109 3.02 12.81 9.51
CA ALA A 109 3.40 13.81 10.49
C ALA A 109 4.93 13.95 10.60
N PHE A 110 5.65 12.83 10.65
CA PHE A 110 7.11 12.82 10.76
C PHE A 110 7.79 13.38 9.51
N PHE A 111 7.28 13.12 8.30
CA PHE A 111 7.86 13.57 7.04
C PHE A 111 7.18 14.83 6.48
N LYS A 112 6.35 15.52 7.25
CA LYS A 112 5.58 16.69 6.79
C LYS A 112 6.47 17.69 6.06
N SER A 113 6.11 18.00 4.81
CA SER A 113 6.84 18.90 3.90
C SER A 113 8.27 18.48 3.56
N ARG A 114 8.66 17.23 3.83
CA ARG A 114 10.00 16.65 3.63
C ARG A 114 9.94 15.33 2.89
N TYR A 115 9.15 15.31 1.82
CA TYR A 115 9.06 14.18 0.90
C TYR A 115 8.91 14.69 -0.53
N THR A 116 9.23 13.84 -1.48
CA THR A 116 8.96 14.04 -2.91
C THR A 116 7.86 13.08 -3.35
N VAL A 117 7.14 13.44 -4.41
CA VAL A 117 6.04 12.60 -4.92
C VAL A 117 6.55 11.74 -6.06
N VAL A 118 6.33 10.44 -5.95
CA VAL A 118 6.56 9.44 -7.01
C VAL A 118 5.31 9.40 -7.91
N PRO A 119 5.45 9.21 -9.24
CA PRO A 119 4.32 9.04 -10.13
C PRO A 119 3.33 7.98 -9.61
N ILE A 120 2.06 8.40 -9.55
CA ILE A 120 0.98 7.67 -8.89
C ILE A 120 0.63 6.34 -9.58
N ASP A 121 0.97 6.25 -10.85
CA ASP A 121 0.74 5.14 -11.74
C ASP A 121 1.82 4.06 -11.61
N LEU A 122 3.01 4.34 -11.07
CA LEU A 122 4.04 3.30 -10.86
C LEU A 122 3.57 2.21 -9.90
N ILE A 123 3.04 2.58 -8.73
CA ILE A 123 2.35 1.66 -7.82
C ILE A 123 0.98 2.25 -7.48
N MET A 124 -0.05 1.72 -8.14
CA MET A 124 -1.38 2.30 -8.10
C MET A 124 -2.30 1.56 -7.12
N LYS A 125 -3.12 2.30 -6.38
CA LYS A 125 -4.24 1.70 -5.63
C LYS A 125 -5.18 0.94 -6.58
N HIS A 126 -5.41 -0.34 -6.35
CA HIS A 126 -6.26 -1.18 -7.21
C HIS A 126 -7.66 -0.61 -7.44
N ARG A 127 -8.23 0.05 -6.41
CA ARG A 127 -9.55 0.69 -6.47
C ARG A 127 -9.66 1.74 -7.58
N ARG A 128 -8.55 2.40 -7.95
CA ARG A 128 -8.53 3.37 -9.06
C ARG A 128 -8.65 2.68 -10.41
N ILE A 129 -7.93 1.58 -10.63
CA ILE A 129 -8.11 0.80 -11.86
C ILE A 129 -9.51 0.21 -11.95
N VAL A 130 -10.05 -0.29 -10.84
CA VAL A 130 -11.40 -0.87 -10.86
C VAL A 130 -12.47 0.16 -11.26
N LYS A 131 -12.35 1.41 -10.80
CA LYS A 131 -13.34 2.47 -11.08
C LYS A 131 -13.06 3.26 -12.37
N GLU A 132 -11.79 3.53 -12.66
CA GLU A 132 -11.36 4.57 -13.59
C GLU A 132 -10.32 4.04 -14.59
N LYS A 133 -10.39 2.75 -14.96
CA LYS A 133 -9.41 2.08 -15.84
C LYS A 133 -9.01 2.88 -17.08
N ALA A 134 -9.98 3.50 -17.75
CA ALA A 134 -9.76 4.25 -19.00
C ALA A 134 -8.92 5.54 -18.83
N LEU A 135 -8.70 6.02 -17.60
CA LEU A 135 -7.89 7.20 -17.31
C LEU A 135 -6.39 6.89 -17.18
N TRP A 136 -6.01 5.61 -17.20
CA TRP A 136 -4.65 5.18 -16.87
C TRP A 136 -4.02 4.39 -18.01
N ASP A 137 -2.75 4.69 -18.29
CA ASP A 137 -1.91 3.87 -19.15
C ASP A 137 -1.38 2.67 -18.36
N GLU A 138 -1.92 1.48 -18.64
CA GLU A 138 -1.53 0.26 -17.94
C GLU A 138 -0.05 -0.10 -18.08
N ASN A 139 0.61 0.34 -19.17
CA ASN A 139 2.01 0.04 -19.41
C ASN A 139 2.95 0.75 -18.44
N ARG A 140 2.49 1.83 -17.82
CA ARG A 140 3.23 2.59 -16.81
C ARG A 140 3.11 2.02 -15.41
N ILE A 141 2.23 1.03 -15.22
CA ILE A 141 1.93 0.48 -13.90
C ILE A 141 2.82 -0.71 -13.60
N ALA A 142 3.73 -0.53 -12.65
CA ALA A 142 4.57 -1.61 -12.17
C ALA A 142 3.81 -2.55 -11.22
N GLY A 143 2.86 -2.03 -10.46
CA GLY A 143 2.06 -2.85 -9.56
C GLY A 143 0.88 -2.14 -8.93
N TYR A 144 0.16 -2.90 -8.12
CA TYR A 144 -1.07 -2.48 -7.46
C TYR A 144 -1.00 -2.63 -5.96
N HIS A 145 -1.44 -1.61 -5.23
CA HIS A 145 -1.65 -1.68 -3.79
C HIS A 145 -3.11 -2.08 -3.51
N MET A 146 -3.32 -3.24 -2.88
CA MET A 146 -4.62 -3.77 -2.46
C MET A 146 -5.15 -3.09 -1.20
N ASN A 147 -5.17 -1.76 -1.17
CA ASN A 147 -5.53 -0.99 0.00
C ASN A 147 -7.00 -1.19 0.42
N GLY A 148 -7.22 -1.54 1.70
CA GLY A 148 -8.54 -1.81 2.27
C GLY A 148 -9.03 -3.26 2.09
N HIS A 149 -10.27 -3.50 2.51
CA HIS A 149 -10.93 -4.81 2.40
C HIS A 149 -11.86 -4.92 1.18
N PRO A 150 -12.18 -6.16 0.75
CA PRO A 150 -11.48 -7.39 1.13
C PRO A 150 -10.11 -7.46 0.42
N LYS A 151 -9.18 -8.21 1.02
CA LYS A 151 -7.92 -8.57 0.34
C LYS A 151 -8.20 -9.70 -0.67
N PRO A 152 -7.37 -9.88 -1.72
CA PRO A 152 -7.55 -10.96 -2.70
C PRO A 152 -7.64 -12.34 -2.05
N TRP A 153 -6.88 -12.54 -0.97
CA TRP A 153 -6.81 -13.78 -0.21
C TRP A 153 -7.90 -13.95 0.85
N SER A 154 -8.86 -13.03 0.95
CA SER A 154 -10.02 -13.19 1.81
C SER A 154 -11.02 -14.15 1.16
N PRO A 155 -11.61 -15.13 1.86
CA PRO A 155 -12.66 -15.99 1.29
C PRO A 155 -13.85 -15.22 0.67
N LEU A 156 -14.07 -13.98 1.12
CA LEU A 156 -15.17 -13.11 0.68
C LEU A 156 -14.80 -12.23 -0.53
N TRP A 157 -13.65 -12.42 -1.17
CA TRP A 157 -13.18 -11.57 -2.26
C TRP A 157 -14.13 -11.52 -3.47
N ARG A 158 -15.04 -12.49 -3.62
CA ARG A 158 -16.07 -12.52 -4.69
C ARG A 158 -17.44 -12.01 -4.23
N THR A 159 -17.58 -11.56 -2.98
CA THR A 159 -18.87 -11.21 -2.38
C THR A 159 -19.02 -9.70 -2.28
N ALA A 160 -20.05 -9.15 -2.92
CA ALA A 160 -20.25 -7.69 -3.03
C ALA A 160 -20.32 -6.97 -1.66
N CYS A 161 -21.01 -7.54 -0.67
CA CYS A 161 -21.14 -6.93 0.66
C CYS A 161 -19.85 -6.98 1.53
N ALA A 162 -18.78 -7.62 1.05
CA ALA A 162 -17.47 -7.56 1.69
C ALA A 162 -16.67 -6.30 1.33
N TYR A 163 -17.15 -5.55 0.32
CA TYR A 163 -16.60 -4.28 -0.11
C TYR A 163 -17.37 -3.13 0.56
N PRO A 164 -16.75 -1.96 0.74
CA PRO A 164 -17.50 -0.76 1.11
C PRO A 164 -18.60 -0.46 0.09
N ASP A 165 -19.71 0.15 0.53
CA ASP A 165 -20.92 0.37 -0.28
C ASP A 165 -20.64 0.98 -1.66
N GLU A 166 -19.80 2.02 -1.71
CA GLU A 166 -19.40 2.70 -2.95
C GLU A 166 -18.64 1.80 -3.95
N HIS A 167 -18.06 0.71 -3.46
CA HIS A 167 -17.26 -0.25 -4.21
C HIS A 167 -18.02 -1.53 -4.56
N GLY A 168 -19.04 -1.92 -3.78
CA GLY A 168 -19.80 -3.16 -3.98
C GLY A 168 -20.46 -3.26 -5.37
N GLN A 169 -20.84 -2.13 -5.96
CA GLN A 169 -21.39 -2.05 -7.32
C GLN A 169 -20.40 -2.48 -8.42
N PHE A 170 -19.08 -2.46 -8.14
CA PHE A 170 -18.02 -2.84 -9.08
C PHE A 170 -17.53 -4.28 -8.86
N ILE A 171 -18.33 -5.13 -8.22
CA ILE A 171 -17.91 -6.49 -7.85
C ILE A 171 -17.36 -7.30 -9.03
N LYS A 172 -17.94 -7.18 -10.23
CA LYS A 172 -17.47 -7.90 -11.42
C LYS A 172 -16.05 -7.48 -11.80
N GLN A 173 -15.76 -6.19 -11.73
CA GLN A 173 -14.43 -5.63 -12.01
C GLN A 173 -13.42 -6.05 -10.93
N TYR A 174 -13.82 -6.04 -9.66
CA TYR A 174 -12.98 -6.56 -8.58
C TYR A 174 -12.67 -8.05 -8.74
N VAL A 175 -13.66 -8.86 -9.10
CA VAL A 175 -13.47 -10.29 -9.34
C VAL A 175 -12.49 -10.51 -10.50
N ALA A 176 -12.65 -9.79 -11.61
CA ALA A 176 -11.72 -9.86 -12.73
C ALA A 176 -10.28 -9.46 -12.32
N PHE A 177 -10.15 -8.37 -11.56
CA PHE A 177 -8.86 -7.88 -11.07
C PHE A 177 -8.18 -8.86 -10.11
N PHE A 178 -8.89 -9.37 -9.09
CA PHE A 178 -8.33 -10.33 -8.14
C PHE A 178 -8.10 -11.72 -8.74
N THR A 179 -8.78 -12.08 -9.83
CA THR A 179 -8.46 -13.30 -10.60
C THR A 179 -7.02 -13.26 -11.12
N GLU A 180 -6.53 -12.10 -11.56
CA GLU A 180 -5.11 -11.94 -11.97
C GLU A 180 -4.15 -12.20 -10.81
N TRP A 181 -4.46 -11.66 -9.62
CA TRP A 181 -3.66 -11.93 -8.42
C TRP A 181 -3.60 -13.43 -8.10
N TRP A 182 -4.74 -14.12 -8.15
CA TRP A 182 -4.81 -15.56 -7.91
C TRP A 182 -4.05 -16.38 -8.95
N ILE A 183 -4.13 -16.00 -10.23
CA ILE A 183 -3.33 -16.65 -11.29
C ILE A 183 -1.83 -16.59 -10.94
N ASN A 184 -1.36 -15.43 -10.48
CA ASN A 184 0.03 -15.26 -10.07
C ASN A 184 0.35 -16.04 -8.79
N TYR A 185 -0.56 -16.07 -7.80
CA TYR A 185 -0.39 -16.88 -6.60
C TYR A 185 -0.15 -18.36 -6.94
N TYR A 186 -1.02 -18.98 -7.76
CA TYR A 186 -0.87 -20.38 -8.18
C TYR A 186 0.44 -20.60 -8.96
N HIS A 187 0.81 -19.66 -9.83
CA HIS A 187 2.09 -19.70 -10.54
C HIS A 187 3.29 -19.71 -9.56
N PHE A 188 3.33 -18.83 -8.57
CA PHE A 188 4.45 -18.70 -7.63
C PHE A 188 4.59 -19.89 -6.68
N ILE A 189 3.49 -20.53 -6.30
CA ILE A 189 3.53 -21.74 -5.46
C ILE A 189 3.77 -23.03 -6.27
N GLY A 190 3.87 -22.91 -7.61
CA GLY A 190 4.12 -24.02 -8.52
C GLY A 190 2.93 -24.98 -8.67
N GLU A 191 1.70 -24.50 -8.52
CA GLU A 191 0.49 -25.31 -8.66
C GLU A 191 -0.27 -25.04 -9.94
N GLU A 192 -0.93 -26.08 -10.44
CA GLU A 192 -1.92 -25.94 -11.50
C GLU A 192 -3.12 -25.17 -10.96
N ARG A 193 -3.39 -24.02 -11.57
CA ARG A 193 -4.54 -23.20 -11.22
C ARG A 193 -5.83 -23.94 -11.60
N PRO A 194 -6.84 -23.99 -10.71
CA PRO A 194 -8.15 -24.52 -11.07
C PRO A 194 -8.79 -23.82 -12.27
N ALA A 195 -9.55 -24.54 -13.08
CA ALA A 195 -10.30 -23.94 -14.18
C ALA A 195 -11.40 -22.99 -13.67
N ASP A 196 -12.08 -23.39 -12.59
CA ASP A 196 -13.15 -22.61 -11.98
C ASP A 196 -12.60 -21.63 -10.92
N VAL A 197 -12.71 -20.33 -11.21
CA VAL A 197 -12.37 -19.23 -10.30
C VAL A 197 -13.07 -19.37 -8.95
N SER A 198 -14.24 -20.02 -8.91
CA SER A 198 -14.99 -20.23 -7.68
C SER A 198 -14.31 -21.13 -6.65
N THR A 199 -13.31 -21.89 -7.10
CA THR A 199 -12.54 -22.84 -6.30
C THR A 199 -11.18 -22.30 -5.87
N PHE A 200 -10.83 -21.07 -6.24
CA PHE A 200 -9.58 -20.45 -5.79
C PHE A 200 -9.58 -20.29 -4.27
N HIS A 201 -8.50 -20.75 -3.64
CA HIS A 201 -8.31 -20.74 -2.20
C HIS A 201 -6.82 -20.71 -1.86
N LEU A 202 -6.51 -20.23 -0.65
CA LEU A 202 -5.15 -20.32 -0.12
C LEU A 202 -4.86 -21.77 0.27
N ARG A 203 -3.61 -22.19 0.09
CA ARG A 203 -3.13 -23.40 0.77
C ARG A 203 -3.25 -23.27 2.30
N PRO A 204 -3.44 -24.36 3.05
CA PRO A 204 -3.54 -24.33 4.51
C PRO A 204 -2.36 -23.62 5.19
N GLU A 205 -1.12 -23.82 4.72
CA GLU A 205 0.08 -23.17 5.26
C GLU A 205 0.13 -21.65 5.01
N HIS A 206 -0.61 -21.16 4.02
CA HIS A 206 -0.73 -19.74 3.69
C HIS A 206 -1.94 -19.07 4.36
N ASP A 207 -2.79 -19.85 5.05
CA ASP A 207 -3.90 -19.38 5.86
C ASP A 207 -3.74 -19.82 7.32
N PRO A 208 -2.80 -19.23 8.07
CA PRO A 208 -2.58 -19.59 9.48
C PRO A 208 -3.81 -19.33 10.36
N SER A 209 -4.78 -18.53 9.88
CA SER A 209 -6.05 -18.29 10.57
C SER A 209 -7.14 -19.32 10.28
N GLY A 210 -6.92 -20.25 9.35
CA GLY A 210 -7.89 -21.28 8.95
C GLY A 210 -9.20 -20.74 8.38
N LYS A 211 -9.23 -19.48 7.93
CA LYS A 211 -10.44 -18.80 7.43
C LYS A 211 -11.06 -19.52 6.24
N TRP A 212 -10.24 -19.99 5.29
CA TRP A 212 -10.68 -20.74 4.11
C TRP A 212 -11.22 -22.12 4.48
N ALA A 213 -10.61 -22.80 5.45
CA ALA A 213 -11.10 -24.10 5.93
C ALA A 213 -12.47 -23.98 6.62
N SER A 214 -12.71 -22.88 7.34
CA SER A 214 -13.99 -22.60 8.01
C SER A 214 -15.04 -21.93 7.12
N TYR A 215 -14.69 -21.57 5.88
CA TYR A 215 -15.56 -20.77 5.02
C TYR A 215 -16.65 -21.61 4.37
N ASP A 216 -17.92 -21.25 4.62
CA ASP A 216 -19.06 -21.80 3.91
C ASP A 216 -19.57 -20.84 2.82
N PRO A 217 -19.34 -21.14 1.52
CA PRO A 217 -19.81 -20.31 0.42
C PRO A 217 -21.35 -20.21 0.33
N LYS A 218 -22.11 -21.16 0.90
CA LYS A 218 -23.58 -21.09 0.93
C LYS A 218 -24.10 -20.15 2.03
N GLY A 219 -23.32 -19.95 3.09
CA GLY A 219 -23.60 -19.00 4.18
C GLY A 219 -23.20 -17.54 3.87
N ALA A 220 -22.42 -17.33 2.81
CA ALA A 220 -21.78 -16.05 2.47
C ALA A 220 -22.75 -14.89 2.13
N ASN A 221 -24.06 -15.15 2.01
CA ASN A 221 -25.09 -14.11 1.92
C ASN A 221 -25.23 -13.29 3.21
N LYS A 222 -24.66 -13.75 4.34
CA LYS A 222 -24.57 -13.00 5.58
C LYS A 222 -23.16 -12.44 5.71
N CYS A 223 -22.91 -11.29 5.08
CA CYS A 223 -21.72 -10.50 5.36
C CYS A 223 -21.83 -9.94 6.79
N ASP A 224 -21.51 -10.74 7.81
CA ASP A 224 -21.18 -10.24 9.13
C ASP A 224 -19.72 -9.79 9.11
N THR A 225 -19.45 -8.77 8.29
CA THR A 225 -18.08 -8.35 7.93
C THR A 225 -17.38 -7.62 9.07
N GLY A 226 -18.02 -7.45 10.23
CA GLY A 226 -17.53 -6.62 11.34
C GLY A 226 -17.34 -5.15 10.96
N TYR A 227 -17.71 -4.77 9.73
CA TYR A 227 -17.68 -3.40 9.24
C TYR A 227 -18.85 -2.64 9.85
N THR A 228 -18.64 -2.15 11.07
CA THR A 228 -19.35 -0.94 11.47
C THR A 228 -18.81 0.18 10.57
N SER A 229 -19.61 0.61 9.60
CA SER A 229 -19.37 1.89 8.94
C SER A 229 -19.31 2.92 10.06
N LYS A 230 -18.11 3.39 10.44
CA LYS A 230 -18.01 4.69 11.10
C LYS A 230 -18.44 5.70 10.04
N LYS A 231 -19.76 5.98 10.02
CA LYS A 231 -20.32 7.15 9.35
C LYS A 231 -19.61 8.37 9.95
N GLY A 232 -18.96 9.13 9.06
CA GLY A 232 -18.58 10.54 9.18
C GLY A 232 -18.17 11.08 10.54
N GLU A 233 -16.90 11.49 10.62
CA GLU A 233 -16.52 12.87 10.97
C GLU A 233 -15.47 13.35 9.97
#